data_AF-A0A9P7FDY5-F1
#
_entry.id   AF-A0A9P7FDY5-F1
#
_cell.length_a   1.000
_cell.length_b   1.000
_cell.length_c   1.000
_cell.angle_alpha   90.00
_cell.angle_beta   90.00
_cell.angle_gamma   90.00
#
_symmetry.space_group_name_H-M   'P 1'
#
loop_
_entity.id
_entity.type
_entity.pdbx_description
1 polymer ?
#
loop_
_entity_poly.entity_id
_entity_poly.type
_entity_poly.pdbx_seq_one_letter_code
_entity_poly.pdbx_strand_id
1 'polypeptide(L)'
;MQTRQGTKNLNRGIKECVQRRGVSTEGPNAKGAQQTLSGSISKYTPEAHRALIVMRCTVNRHPFRSVADPLYIEEVKLLRPDVIVPSPHTVSCDINEIYREGSKNVKEYFLV
;
A
#
# COMPACT_ATOMS: atom_id res chain seq x y z
N MET A 1 -20.42 -6.20 -50.21
CA MET A 1 -20.67 -5.89 -48.78
C MET A 1 -19.65 -4.88 -48.31
N GLN A 2 -20.06 -3.64 -47.99
CA GLN A 2 -19.14 -2.57 -47.56
C GLN A 2 -18.97 -2.59 -46.03
N THR A 3 -17.81 -3.04 -45.52
CA THR A 3 -17.43 -2.99 -44.11
C THR A 3 -16.93 -1.59 -43.69
N ARG A 4 -17.67 -0.53 -44.01
CA ARG A 4 -17.23 0.87 -43.78
C ARG A 4 -17.72 1.49 -42.45
N GLN A 5 -18.45 0.75 -41.62
CA GLN A 5 -19.04 1.24 -40.35
C GLN A 5 -18.49 0.59 -39.07
N GLY A 6 -17.70 -0.50 -39.17
CA GLY A 6 -17.21 -1.23 -37.98
C GLY A 6 -16.32 -0.38 -37.08
N THR A 7 -15.41 0.40 -37.67
CA THR A 7 -14.47 1.27 -36.92
C THR A 7 -15.17 2.44 -36.25
N LYS A 8 -16.26 2.97 -36.82
CA LYS A 8 -17.04 4.07 -36.22
C LYS A 8 -17.74 3.64 -34.94
N ASN A 9 -18.33 2.44 -34.93
CA ASN A 9 -18.98 1.89 -33.75
C ASN A 9 -17.97 1.57 -32.64
N LEU A 10 -16.81 1.02 -33.01
CA LEU A 10 -15.74 0.73 -32.06
C LEU A 10 -15.20 2.01 -31.41
N ASN A 11 -14.91 3.05 -32.20
CA ASN A 11 -14.42 4.33 -31.70
C ASN A 11 -15.46 5.03 -30.81
N ARG A 12 -16.75 4.91 -31.13
CA ARG A 12 -17.84 5.41 -30.28
C ARG A 12 -17.87 4.67 -28.93
N GLY A 13 -17.79 3.34 -28.94
CA GLY A 13 -17.76 2.54 -27.72
C GLY A 13 -16.55 2.84 -26.82
N ILE A 14 -15.38 3.08 -27.42
CA ILE A 14 -14.17 3.50 -26.69
C ILE A 14 -14.39 4.86 -26.02
N LYS A 15 -14.92 5.85 -26.75
CA LYS A 15 -15.21 7.18 -26.20
C LYS A 15 -16.22 7.13 -25.05
N GLU A 16 -17.31 6.40 -25.21
CA GLU A 16 -18.31 6.21 -24.16
C GLU A 16 -17.73 5.53 -22.91
N CYS A 17 -16.90 4.49 -23.10
CA CYS A 17 -16.23 3.79 -22.01
C CYS A 17 -15.27 4.70 -21.24
N VAL A 18 -14.48 5.50 -21.95
CA VAL A 18 -13.55 6.46 -21.35
C VAL A 18 -14.30 7.56 -20.59
N GLN A 19 -15.39 8.07 -21.14
CA GLN A 19 -16.25 9.05 -20.48
C GLN A 19 -16.89 8.51 -19.21
N ARG A 20 -17.41 7.26 -19.23
CA ARG A 20 -17.94 6.59 -18.02
C ARG A 20 -16.87 6.39 -16.94
N ARG A 21 -15.61 6.20 -17.34
CA ARG A 21 -14.47 6.02 -16.41
C ARG A 21 -13.85 7.34 -15.93
N GLY A 22 -14.32 8.49 -16.42
CA GLY A 22 -13.80 9.81 -16.03
C GLY A 22 -12.35 10.05 -16.41
N VAL A 23 -11.83 9.38 -17.44
CA VAL A 23 -10.43 9.56 -17.90
C VAL A 23 -10.40 10.66 -18.97
N SER A 24 -9.63 11.72 -18.76
CA SER A 24 -9.49 12.83 -19.72
C SER A 24 -8.80 12.34 -21.01
N THR A 25 -9.46 12.48 -22.15
CA THR A 25 -8.97 12.03 -23.48
C THR A 25 -7.96 12.95 -24.15
N GLU A 26 -7.61 14.10 -23.56
CA GLU A 26 -6.84 15.13 -24.25
C GLU A 26 -5.52 15.42 -23.54
N GLY A 27 -4.42 15.00 -24.17
CA GLY A 27 -3.06 15.45 -23.86
C GLY A 27 -1.98 14.37 -24.09
N PRO A 28 -0.73 14.76 -24.43
CA PRO A 28 0.41 13.84 -24.53
C PRO A 28 0.77 13.17 -23.20
N ASN A 29 0.12 13.60 -22.12
CA ASN A 29 0.09 12.96 -20.82
C ASN A 29 -1.25 12.25 -20.62
N ALA A 30 -1.62 11.32 -21.51
CA ALA A 30 -2.66 10.35 -21.23
C ALA A 30 -2.15 9.46 -20.08
N LYS A 31 -2.31 9.99 -18.87
CA LYS A 31 -1.95 9.38 -17.61
C LYS A 31 -2.79 8.11 -17.52
N GLY A 32 -2.23 6.98 -17.95
CA GLY A 32 -2.87 5.68 -17.81
C GLY A 32 -3.26 5.45 -16.35
N ALA A 33 -4.12 4.45 -16.09
CA ALA A 33 -4.56 4.07 -14.74
C ALA A 33 -3.42 3.89 -13.72
N GLN A 34 -2.18 3.80 -14.19
CA GLN A 34 -0.95 3.70 -13.41
C GLN A 34 -0.52 5.02 -12.74
N GLN A 35 -0.93 6.20 -13.24
CA GLN A 35 -0.54 7.50 -12.68
C GLN A 35 -1.54 8.05 -11.65
N THR A 36 -2.81 7.60 -11.68
CA THR A 36 -3.74 7.78 -10.54
C THR A 36 -3.35 6.93 -9.33
N LEU A 37 -2.52 5.88 -9.53
CA LEU A 37 -1.91 5.13 -8.42
C LEU A 37 -0.87 5.95 -7.66
N SER A 38 -0.17 6.90 -8.28
CA SER A 38 0.87 7.68 -7.57
C SER A 38 0.34 8.59 -6.46
N GLY A 39 -0.97 8.90 -6.47
CA GLY A 39 -1.65 9.62 -5.39
C GLY A 39 -2.15 8.72 -4.25
N SER A 40 -2.26 7.40 -4.48
CA SER A 40 -2.77 6.41 -3.53
C SER A 40 -1.73 5.38 -3.07
N ILE A 41 -0.57 5.30 -3.74
CA ILE A 41 0.60 4.57 -3.24
C ILE A 41 1.16 5.35 -2.06
N SER A 42 0.88 4.87 -0.85
CA SER A 42 1.58 5.31 0.35
C SER A 42 3.09 5.27 0.09
N LYS A 43 3.75 6.43 0.12
CA LYS A 43 5.21 6.49 0.00
C LYS A 43 5.79 5.70 1.15
N TYR A 44 6.67 4.75 0.84
CA TYR A 44 7.37 4.02 1.88
C TYR A 44 8.08 4.99 2.83
N THR A 45 7.86 4.78 4.13
CA THR A 45 8.69 5.34 5.19
C THR A 45 9.14 4.19 6.10
N PRO A 46 10.36 4.24 6.67
CA PRO A 46 10.83 3.23 7.62
C PRO A 46 9.90 3.05 8.81
N GLU A 47 9.27 4.13 9.28
CA GLU A 47 8.34 4.14 10.41
C GLU A 47 7.05 3.41 10.06
N ALA A 48 6.48 3.66 8.87
CA ALA A 48 5.29 2.95 8.41
C ALA A 48 5.57 1.47 8.20
N HIS A 49 6.75 1.12 7.68
CA HIS A 49 7.16 -0.26 7.53
C HIS A 49 7.27 -0.98 8.89
N ARG A 50 7.91 -0.34 9.88
CA ARG A 50 7.99 -0.87 11.25
C ARG A 50 6.61 -1.03 11.88
N ALA A 51 5.73 -0.05 11.73
CA ALA A 51 4.36 -0.13 12.24
C ALA A 51 3.60 -1.32 11.64
N LEU A 52 3.73 -1.58 10.33
CA LEU A 52 3.11 -2.75 9.69
C LEU A 52 3.69 -4.07 10.20
N ILE A 53 5.00 -4.15 10.41
CA ILE A 53 5.65 -5.33 10.99
C ILE A 53 5.12 -5.59 12.40
N VAL A 54 5.07 -4.56 13.23
CA VAL A 54 4.52 -4.62 14.59
C VAL A 54 3.08 -5.14 14.56
N MET A 55 2.23 -4.54 13.72
CA MET A 55 0.84 -4.97 13.57
C MET A 55 0.73 -6.42 13.09
N ARG A 56 1.59 -6.85 12.17
CA ARG A 56 1.66 -8.25 11.73
C ARG A 56 2.01 -9.18 12.90
N CYS A 57 2.96 -8.80 13.75
CA CYS A 57 3.34 -9.58 14.93
C CYS A 57 2.20 -9.66 15.95
N THR A 58 1.50 -8.55 16.21
CA THR A 58 0.42 -8.51 17.21
C THR A 58 -0.83 -9.24 16.73
N VAL A 59 -1.29 -9.01 15.50
CA VAL A 59 -2.52 -9.59 14.95
C VAL A 59 -2.40 -11.11 14.76
N ASN A 60 -1.29 -11.57 14.17
CA ASN A 60 -1.09 -12.98 13.85
C ASN A 60 -0.35 -13.75 14.96
N ARG A 61 -0.04 -13.10 16.08
CA ARG A 61 0.75 -13.66 17.20
C ARG A 61 2.10 -14.23 16.73
N HIS A 62 2.74 -13.58 15.77
CA HIS A 62 4.07 -13.99 15.34
C HIS A 62 5.14 -13.56 16.36
N PRO A 63 6.13 -14.41 16.65
CA PRO A 63 7.25 -14.02 17.49
C PRO A 63 8.07 -12.93 16.79
N PHE A 64 8.63 -11.97 17.54
CA PHE A 64 9.42 -10.89 16.95
C PHE A 64 10.63 -11.39 16.15
N ARG A 65 11.13 -12.58 16.49
CA ARG A 65 12.22 -13.24 15.76
C ARG A 65 11.87 -13.53 14.29
N SER A 66 10.59 -13.51 13.90
CA SER A 66 10.16 -13.70 12.50
C SER A 66 10.76 -12.68 11.55
N VAL A 67 11.12 -11.48 12.03
CA VAL A 67 11.74 -10.45 11.17
C VAL A 67 13.22 -10.73 10.86
N ALA A 68 13.84 -11.62 11.64
CA ALA A 68 15.20 -12.09 11.39
C ALA A 68 15.23 -13.39 10.54
N ASP A 69 14.07 -13.84 10.07
CA ASP A 69 13.99 -15.00 9.19
C ASP A 69 14.66 -14.66 7.83
N PRO A 70 15.58 -15.50 7.32
CA PRO A 70 16.26 -15.24 6.07
C PRO A 70 15.32 -15.09 4.87
N LEU A 71 14.25 -15.90 4.79
CA LEU A 71 13.30 -15.85 3.68
C LEU A 71 12.46 -14.58 3.73
N TYR A 72 12.11 -14.13 4.94
CA TYR A 72 11.44 -12.84 5.10
C TYR A 72 12.33 -11.66 4.67
N ILE A 73 13.62 -11.69 5.03
CA ILE A 73 14.57 -10.66 4.61
C ILE A 73 14.69 -10.63 3.08
N GLU A 74 14.78 -11.80 2.44
CA GLU A 74 14.85 -11.89 0.97
C GLU A 74 13.54 -11.43 0.31
N GLU A 75 12.37 -11.75 0.88
CA GLU A 75 11.07 -11.23 0.44
C GLU A 75 11.05 -9.69 0.45
N VAL A 76 11.50 -9.07 1.56
CA VAL A 76 11.54 -7.61 1.68
C VAL A 76 12.52 -6.99 0.67
N LYS A 77 13.72 -7.56 0.51
CA LYS A 77 14.71 -7.09 -0.46
C LYS A 77 14.24 -7.23 -1.91
N LEU A 78 13.50 -8.29 -2.23
CA LEU A 78 12.92 -8.51 -3.56
C LEU A 78 11.95 -7.40 -3.93
N LEU A 79 11.14 -6.95 -2.97
CA LEU A 79 10.21 -5.84 -3.16
C LEU A 79 10.90 -4.48 -3.12
N ARG A 80 11.94 -4.33 -2.28
CA ARG A 80 12.64 -3.06 -2.06
C ARG A 80 14.09 -3.29 -1.59
N PRO A 81 15.08 -3.20 -2.50
CA PRO A 81 16.48 -3.55 -2.20
C PRO A 81 17.12 -2.70 -1.10
N ASP A 82 16.78 -1.41 -1.03
CA ASP A 82 17.41 -0.45 -0.12
C ASP A 82 16.80 -0.46 1.30
N VAL A 83 15.92 -1.41 1.62
CA VAL A 83 15.22 -1.45 2.89
C VAL A 83 16.03 -2.17 3.96
N ILE A 84 16.21 -1.49 5.08
CA ILE A 84 16.77 -2.06 6.30
C ILE A 84 15.62 -2.68 7.10
N VAL A 85 15.67 -4.00 7.27
CA VAL A 85 14.72 -4.74 8.11
C VAL A 85 15.04 -4.44 9.59
N PRO A 86 14.04 -4.09 10.43
CA PRO A 86 14.28 -3.82 11.85
C PRO A 86 14.73 -5.09 12.58
N SER A 87 15.49 -4.91 13.66
CA SER A 87 15.85 -6.03 14.54
C SER A 87 14.63 -6.52 15.34
N PRO A 88 14.59 -7.80 15.77
CA PRO A 88 13.54 -8.29 16.66
C PRO A 88 13.38 -7.45 17.95
N HIS A 89 14.50 -6.93 18.48
CA HIS A 89 14.50 -6.06 19.64
C HIS A 89 13.80 -4.73 19.34
N THR A 90 14.06 -4.12 18.18
CA THR A 90 13.39 -2.90 17.72
C THR A 90 11.87 -3.09 17.66
N VAL A 91 11.40 -4.21 17.09
CA VAL A 91 9.97 -4.54 17.02
C VAL A 91 9.35 -4.69 18.41
N SER A 92 10.08 -5.31 19.34
CA SER A 92 9.63 -5.43 20.73
C SER A 92 9.49 -4.06 21.42
N CYS A 93 10.47 -3.15 21.22
CA CYS A 93 10.38 -1.80 21.76
C CYS A 93 9.18 -1.04 21.17
N ASP A 94 8.96 -1.14 19.86
CA ASP A 94 7.88 -0.45 19.18
C ASP A 94 6.50 -0.90 19.66
N ILE A 95 6.32 -2.20 19.90
CA ILE A 95 5.08 -2.75 20.46
C ILE A 95 4.82 -2.18 21.86
N ASN A 96 5.84 -2.14 22.70
CA ASN A 96 5.70 -1.60 24.06
C ASN A 96 5.33 -0.11 24.04
N GLU A 97 5.92 0.65 23.12
CA GLU A 97 5.59 2.05 22.90
C GLU A 97 4.14 2.23 22.46
N ILE A 98 3.71 1.48 21.44
CA ILE A 98 2.33 1.51 20.93
C ILE A 98 1.33 1.15 22.04
N TYR A 99 1.62 0.12 22.83
CA TYR A 99 0.76 -0.27 23.94
C TYR A 99 0.69 0.82 25.02
N ARG A 100 1.83 1.42 25.37
CA ARG A 100 1.89 2.50 26.36
C ARG A 100 1.04 3.70 25.92
N GLU A 101 1.21 4.17 24.70
CA GLU A 101 0.45 5.32 24.19
C GLU A 101 -1.03 4.96 23.99
N GLY A 102 -1.33 3.77 23.46
CA GLY A 102 -2.70 3.28 23.33
C GLY A 102 -3.43 3.16 24.67
N SER A 103 -2.72 2.76 25.73
CA SER A 103 -3.31 2.65 27.08
C SER A 103 -3.78 3.99 27.63
N LYS A 104 -3.14 5.11 27.26
CA LYS A 104 -3.58 6.45 27.67
C LYS A 104 -4.95 6.78 27.09
N ASN A 105 -5.13 6.49 25.80
CA ASN A 105 -6.40 6.71 25.10
C ASN A 105 -7.52 5.83 25.66
N VAL A 106 -7.21 4.56 25.95
CA VAL A 106 -8.16 3.64 26.58
C VAL A 106 -8.57 4.14 27.97
N LYS A 107 -7.60 4.60 28.77
CA LYS A 107 -7.87 5.16 30.09
C LYS A 107 -8.77 6.40 30.00
N GLU A 108 -8.50 7.31 29.07
CA GLU A 108 -9.32 8.50 28.84
C GLU A 108 -10.76 8.13 28.46
N TYR A 109 -10.95 7.14 27.57
CA TYR A 109 -12.27 6.67 27.18
C TYR A 109 -13.12 6.18 28.37
N PHE A 110 -12.51 5.52 29.35
CA PHE A 110 -13.19 5.01 30.54
C PHE A 110 -13.28 6.02 31.71
N LEU A 111 -12.68 7.21 31.58
CA LEU A 111 -12.81 8.30 32.56
C LEU A 111 -14.01 9.23 32.26
N VAL A 112 -14.66 9.05 31.10
CA VAL A 112 -15.94 9.67 30.71
C VAL A 112 -17.09 8.86 31.28
#